data_AF-A0A6I1MUA0-F1
#
_entry.id   AF-A0A6I1MUA0-F1
#
_cell.length_a   1.000
_cell.length_b   1.000
_cell.length_c   1.000
_cell.angle_alpha   90.00
_cell.angle_beta   90.00
_cell.angle_gamma   90.00
#
_symmetry.space_group_name_H-M   'P 1'
#
loop_
_entity.id
_entity.type
_entity.pdbx_description
1 polymer ?
#
loop_
_entity_poly.entity_id
_entity_poly.type
_entity_poly.pdbx_seq_one_letter_code
_entity_poly.pdbx_strand_id
1 'polypeptide(L)'
;MATKLYNSHLTNIMTNCKEYYILDTYIALVHISQEVNSKYIIETYSESKKNLVNILKKYINVTSKTILKCVDKLLERNILVYNYSLSAWVLVDMEHMTQTKSYDFENYSESKKFSGYVKIRKFFFSQEFSAMKAREKRILICLAQMADSKARKFYKDFSMNLLKPNSIWLKVLNTKNKYYAKYTIENMIKKYKGLFIDNSEEKREKDIAPSKNKAFKFYFHCEVIKNSPKDNDVMELVKSTNKKEYELIKNKIDFAEVTLSKQKIMHLIRSIANIKEWFLKERVVQLIVNKFRAIQVHRSREAIKSLPAYASCVVKSVMEEYKNLKTTMELNSLHSYELEEYF
;
A
#
# COMPACT_ATOMS: atom_id res chain seq x y z
N MET A 1 6.47 7.84 1.36
CA MET A 1 5.43 6.79 1.27
C MET A 1 5.52 6.17 -0.09
N ALA A 2 5.36 4.86 -0.19
CA ALA A 2 5.20 4.22 -1.48
C ALA A 2 3.91 4.69 -2.15
N THR A 3 4.04 5.44 -3.22
CA THR A 3 2.93 5.73 -4.15
C THR A 3 2.78 4.66 -5.23
N LYS A 4 3.54 3.56 -5.08
CA LYS A 4 3.85 2.60 -6.14
C LYS A 4 3.85 1.18 -5.59
N LEU A 5 3.08 0.30 -6.23
CA LEU A 5 3.07 -1.15 -6.04
C LEU A 5 4.16 -1.77 -6.92
N TYR A 6 4.90 -2.75 -6.42
CA TYR A 6 5.96 -3.41 -7.19
C TYR A 6 5.40 -4.50 -8.11
N ASN A 7 5.75 -4.45 -9.41
CA ASN A 7 5.21 -5.38 -10.40
C ASN A 7 5.58 -6.85 -10.14
N SER A 8 6.76 -7.12 -9.59
CA SER A 8 7.16 -8.48 -9.23
C SER A 8 6.23 -9.05 -8.14
N HIS A 9 5.95 -8.27 -7.09
CA HIS A 9 5.00 -8.65 -6.04
C HIS A 9 3.60 -8.90 -6.60
N LEU A 10 3.09 -7.98 -7.43
CA LEU A 10 1.78 -8.14 -8.07
C LEU A 10 1.71 -9.42 -8.91
N THR A 11 2.75 -9.70 -9.70
CA THR A 11 2.81 -10.92 -10.53
C THR A 11 2.82 -12.18 -9.68
N ASN A 12 3.62 -12.20 -8.61
CA ASN A 12 3.67 -13.31 -7.65
C ASN A 12 2.29 -13.52 -6.99
N ILE A 13 1.66 -12.46 -6.49
CA ILE A 13 0.34 -12.53 -5.85
C ILE A 13 -0.73 -13.03 -6.83
N MET A 14 -0.78 -12.49 -8.05
CA MET A 14 -1.79 -12.87 -9.04
C MET A 14 -1.64 -14.33 -9.50
N THR A 15 -0.41 -14.85 -9.53
CA THR A 15 -0.14 -16.22 -10.01
C THR A 15 -0.30 -17.24 -8.88
N ASN A 16 0.20 -16.92 -7.67
CA ASN A 16 0.46 -17.90 -6.63
C ASN A 16 -0.43 -17.80 -5.40
N CYS A 17 -1.27 -16.76 -5.29
CA CYS A 17 -2.20 -16.57 -4.17
C CYS A 17 -3.65 -16.76 -4.63
N LYS A 18 -4.50 -17.31 -3.75
CA LYS A 18 -5.92 -17.62 -4.03
C LYS A 18 -6.87 -16.84 -3.11
N GLU A 19 -6.34 -16.21 -2.07
CA GLU A 19 -7.06 -15.50 -1.04
C GLU A 19 -7.76 -14.28 -1.64
N TYR A 20 -9.05 -14.13 -1.36
CA TYR A 20 -9.92 -13.16 -2.04
C TYR A 20 -9.47 -11.70 -1.86
N TYR A 21 -8.98 -11.37 -0.66
CA TYR A 21 -8.60 -10.00 -0.27
C TYR A 21 -7.07 -9.79 -0.26
N ILE A 22 -6.30 -10.66 -0.92
CA ILE A 22 -4.84 -10.57 -0.93
C ILE A 22 -4.34 -9.29 -1.59
N LEU A 23 -5.01 -8.85 -2.67
CA LEU A 23 -4.67 -7.62 -3.38
C LEU A 23 -5.01 -6.39 -2.54
N ASP A 24 -6.19 -6.36 -1.91
CA ASP A 24 -6.60 -5.30 -0.98
C ASP A 24 -5.58 -5.16 0.16
N THR A 25 -5.19 -6.30 0.74
CA THR A 25 -4.20 -6.38 1.84
C THR A 25 -2.84 -5.85 1.40
N TYR A 26 -2.34 -6.31 0.25
CA TYR A 26 -1.06 -5.86 -0.27
C TYR A 26 -1.07 -4.36 -0.61
N ILE A 27 -2.12 -3.86 -1.27
CA ILE A 27 -2.25 -2.44 -1.63
C ILE A 27 -2.27 -1.56 -0.38
N ALA A 28 -3.00 -1.96 0.66
CA ALA A 28 -3.02 -1.25 1.93
C ALA A 28 -1.64 -1.24 2.60
N LEU A 29 -0.95 -2.38 2.68
CA LEU A 29 0.41 -2.46 3.22
C LEU A 29 1.36 -1.49 2.52
N VAL A 30 1.37 -1.50 1.18
CA VAL A 30 2.22 -0.58 0.40
C VAL A 30 1.81 0.88 0.67
N HIS A 31 0.52 1.18 0.71
CA HIS A 31 0.03 2.52 0.99
C HIS A 31 0.45 3.05 2.37
N ILE A 32 0.47 2.19 3.37
CA ILE A 32 0.90 2.54 4.73
C ILE A 32 2.43 2.75 4.79
N SER A 33 3.18 2.03 3.95
CA SER A 33 4.64 2.01 4.04
C SER A 33 5.31 3.37 3.76
N GLN A 34 6.38 3.63 4.50
CA GLN A 34 7.28 4.77 4.30
C GLN A 34 8.63 4.29 3.79
N GLU A 35 9.28 5.10 2.97
CA GLU A 35 10.63 4.82 2.50
C GLU A 35 11.62 5.43 3.50
N VAL A 36 12.44 4.59 4.10
CA VAL A 36 13.49 4.97 5.05
C VAL A 36 14.74 4.17 4.69
N ASN A 37 15.84 4.86 4.39
CA ASN A 37 17.10 4.23 3.96
C ASN A 37 16.89 3.18 2.86
N SER A 38 16.15 3.56 1.81
CA SER A 38 15.78 2.71 0.67
C SER A 38 14.95 1.45 1.02
N LYS A 39 14.47 1.34 2.27
CA LYS A 39 13.58 0.25 2.71
C LYS A 39 12.16 0.76 2.88
N TYR A 40 11.20 -0.07 2.50
CA TYR A 40 9.78 0.25 2.56
C TYR A 40 9.16 -0.35 3.81
N ILE A 41 9.05 0.46 4.85
CA ILE A 41 8.74 0.01 6.21
C ILE A 41 7.33 0.40 6.65
N ILE A 42 6.72 -0.45 7.48
CA ILE A 42 5.44 -0.27 8.14
C ILE A 42 5.72 -0.36 9.64
N GLU A 43 5.71 0.80 10.29
CA GLU A 43 6.10 0.95 11.68
C GLU A 43 4.99 0.40 12.60
N THR A 44 5.24 -0.76 13.20
CA THR A 44 4.37 -1.36 14.22
C THR A 44 5.02 -1.38 15.60
N TYR A 45 6.33 -1.15 15.68
CA TYR A 45 7.13 -1.19 16.92
C TYR A 45 7.02 -2.52 17.69
N SER A 46 6.62 -3.57 16.96
CA SER A 46 6.27 -4.90 17.47
C SER A 46 6.13 -5.88 16.31
N GLU A 47 6.66 -7.09 16.50
CA GLU A 47 6.51 -8.23 15.59
C GLU A 47 5.11 -8.85 15.59
N SER A 48 4.19 -8.32 16.41
CA SER A 48 2.84 -8.87 16.52
C SER A 48 2.05 -8.63 15.24
N LYS A 49 1.70 -9.71 14.54
CA LYS A 49 0.80 -9.68 13.38
C LYS A 49 -0.56 -9.04 13.72
N LYS A 50 -1.03 -9.16 14.97
CA LYS A 50 -2.28 -8.52 15.44
C LYS A 50 -2.21 -7.00 15.32
N ASN A 51 -1.06 -6.39 15.64
CA ASN A 51 -0.86 -4.95 15.50
C ASN A 51 -0.93 -4.53 14.03
N LEU A 52 -0.28 -5.29 13.14
CA LEU A 52 -0.35 -5.05 11.70
C LEU A 52 -1.79 -5.17 11.16
N VAL A 53 -2.53 -6.19 11.59
CA VAL A 53 -3.93 -6.40 11.20
C VAL A 53 -4.83 -5.24 11.64
N ASN A 54 -4.62 -4.71 12.85
CA ASN A 54 -5.39 -3.57 13.36
C ASN A 54 -5.15 -2.30 12.52
N ILE A 55 -3.93 -2.10 12.02
CA ILE A 55 -3.63 -0.98 11.11
C ILE A 55 -4.34 -1.19 9.78
N LEU A 56 -4.26 -2.39 9.21
CA LEU A 56 -4.89 -2.73 7.93
C LEU A 56 -6.42 -2.60 7.95
N LYS A 57 -7.05 -2.86 9.10
CA LYS A 57 -8.50 -2.67 9.28
C LYS A 57 -8.98 -1.25 9.02
N LYS A 58 -8.12 -0.23 9.16
CA LYS A 58 -8.47 1.16 8.82
C LYS A 58 -8.68 1.37 7.31
N TYR A 59 -8.12 0.50 6.48
CA TYR A 59 -8.13 0.62 5.01
C TYR A 59 -8.94 -0.47 4.32
N ILE A 60 -9.24 -1.57 5.02
CA ILE A 60 -9.92 -2.74 4.44
C ILE A 60 -11.07 -3.15 5.36
N ASN A 61 -12.29 -3.11 4.82
CA ASN A 61 -13.50 -3.45 5.56
C ASN A 61 -13.78 -4.97 5.56
N VAL A 62 -12.92 -5.76 6.22
CA VAL A 62 -13.08 -7.22 6.35
C VAL A 62 -12.69 -7.72 7.75
N THR A 63 -13.03 -8.98 8.05
CA THR A 63 -12.71 -9.57 9.36
C THR A 63 -11.20 -9.65 9.60
N SER A 64 -10.76 -9.47 10.86
CA SER A 64 -9.34 -9.57 11.24
C SER A 64 -8.74 -10.93 10.85
N LYS A 65 -9.52 -12.01 10.93
CA LYS A 65 -9.10 -13.35 10.53
C LYS A 65 -8.78 -13.45 9.04
N THR A 66 -9.57 -12.79 8.20
CA THR A 66 -9.33 -12.73 6.74
C THR A 66 -8.05 -11.95 6.42
N ILE A 67 -7.83 -10.81 7.08
CA ILE A 67 -6.60 -10.02 6.90
C ILE A 67 -5.38 -10.85 7.36
N LEU A 68 -5.46 -11.49 8.53
CA LEU A 68 -4.38 -12.31 9.06
C LEU A 68 -3.97 -13.41 8.08
N LYS A 69 -4.94 -14.14 7.51
CA LYS A 69 -4.67 -15.15 6.47
C LYS A 69 -3.93 -14.57 5.26
N CYS A 70 -4.29 -13.35 4.83
CA CYS A 70 -3.61 -12.69 3.73
C CYS A 70 -2.18 -12.27 4.12
N VAL A 71 -1.98 -11.76 5.34
CA VAL A 71 -0.66 -11.41 5.88
C VAL A 71 0.24 -12.64 5.95
N ASP A 72 -0.27 -13.76 6.48
CA ASP A 72 0.47 -15.03 6.52
C ASP A 72 0.89 -15.46 5.12
N LYS A 73 0.01 -15.30 4.12
CA LYS A 73 0.36 -15.65 2.75
C LYS A 73 1.41 -14.72 2.13
N LEU A 74 1.42 -13.44 2.48
CA LEU A 74 2.47 -12.52 2.03
C LEU A 74 3.83 -12.83 2.69
N LEU A 75 3.82 -13.30 3.94
CA LEU A 75 5.02 -13.78 4.65
C LEU A 75 5.59 -15.03 3.98
N GLU A 76 4.74 -16.04 3.73
CA GLU A 76 5.15 -17.27 3.03
C GLU A 76 5.74 -17.00 1.64
N ARG A 77 5.31 -15.94 0.97
CA ARG A 77 5.80 -15.54 -0.35
C ARG A 77 7.02 -14.62 -0.31
N ASN A 78 7.56 -14.34 0.88
CA ASN A 78 8.67 -13.43 1.12
C ASN A 78 8.42 -12.02 0.53
N ILE A 79 7.16 -11.57 0.53
CA ILE A 79 6.77 -10.22 0.10
C ILE A 79 6.83 -9.24 1.27
N LEU A 80 6.59 -9.76 2.47
CA LEU A 80 6.57 -9.03 3.73
C LEU A 80 7.44 -9.78 4.74
N VAL A 81 8.30 -9.09 5.47
CA VAL A 81 9.16 -9.67 6.53
C VAL A 81 9.22 -8.70 7.71
N TYR A 82 9.35 -9.20 8.94
CA TYR A 82 9.63 -8.34 10.08
C TYR A 82 11.13 -8.08 10.23
N ASN A 83 11.53 -6.82 10.35
CA ASN A 83 12.91 -6.43 10.60
C ASN A 83 13.08 -6.01 12.06
N TYR A 84 13.82 -6.80 12.83
CA TYR A 84 14.05 -6.56 14.26
C TYR A 84 14.82 -5.25 14.53
N SER A 85 15.85 -4.96 13.75
CA SER A 85 16.68 -3.75 13.92
C SER A 85 15.87 -2.47 13.77
N LEU A 86 14.93 -2.46 12.82
CA LEU A 86 14.02 -1.33 12.56
C LEU A 86 12.72 -1.42 13.38
N SER A 87 12.48 -2.55 14.06
CA SER A 87 11.23 -2.85 14.76
C SER A 87 9.98 -2.57 13.91
N ALA A 88 10.05 -2.96 12.63
CA ALA A 88 9.04 -2.64 11.63
C ALA A 88 8.88 -3.78 10.62
N TRP A 89 7.69 -3.87 10.02
CA TRP A 89 7.48 -4.77 8.88
C TRP A 89 8.03 -4.12 7.62
N VAL A 90 8.72 -4.89 6.79
CA VAL A 90 9.38 -4.42 5.58
C VAL A 90 8.78 -5.14 4.38
N LEU A 91 8.39 -4.36 3.38
CA LEU A 91 8.08 -4.87 2.05
C LEU A 91 9.39 -5.11 1.32
N VAL A 92 9.65 -6.38 1.01
CA VAL A 92 10.92 -6.85 0.46
C VAL A 92 11.11 -6.29 -0.96
N ASP A 93 12.36 -5.98 -1.36
CA ASP A 93 12.72 -5.73 -2.76
C ASP A 93 12.00 -4.55 -3.46
N MET A 94 11.29 -3.71 -2.73
CA MET A 94 10.51 -2.61 -3.32
C MET A 94 11.42 -1.58 -4.01
N GLU A 95 12.64 -1.38 -3.55
CA GLU A 95 13.68 -0.53 -4.16
C GLU A 95 14.01 -0.90 -5.62
N HIS A 96 13.79 -2.16 -6.02
CA HIS A 96 14.00 -2.62 -7.38
C HIS A 96 12.92 -2.13 -8.37
N MET A 97 11.84 -1.49 -7.88
CA MET A 97 10.75 -1.02 -8.74
C MET A 97 11.19 0.07 -9.74
N THR A 98 12.21 0.85 -9.41
CA THR A 98 12.75 1.95 -10.24
C THR A 98 14.07 1.60 -10.93
N GLN A 99 14.66 0.45 -10.64
CA GLN A 99 15.92 0.07 -11.25
C GLN A 99 15.70 -0.18 -12.75
N THR A 100 16.49 0.52 -13.57
CA THR A 100 16.68 0.16 -14.97
C THR A 100 17.25 -1.25 -15.02
N LYS A 101 16.81 -2.05 -16.00
CA LYS A 101 17.48 -3.32 -16.30
C LYS A 101 18.92 -2.97 -16.70
N SER A 102 19.87 -3.04 -15.76
CA SER A 102 21.28 -2.95 -16.11
C SER A 102 21.67 -4.27 -16.76
N TYR A 103 22.45 -4.16 -17.83
CA TYR A 103 22.97 -5.32 -18.57
C TYR A 103 24.18 -5.96 -17.88
N ASP A 104 24.68 -5.37 -16.79
CA ASP A 104 25.96 -5.72 -16.15
C ASP A 104 25.83 -6.61 -14.91
N PHE A 105 24.82 -7.48 -14.85
CA PHE A 105 24.80 -8.54 -13.83
C PHE A 105 25.42 -9.81 -14.43
N GLU A 106 26.68 -10.09 -14.07
CA GLU A 106 27.38 -11.34 -14.39
C GLU A 106 26.69 -12.59 -13.81
N ASN A 107 25.72 -12.41 -12.90
CA ASN A 107 24.89 -13.48 -12.37
C ASN A 107 23.53 -13.52 -13.08
N TYR A 108 23.39 -14.48 -14.01
CA TYR A 108 22.20 -14.78 -14.80
C TYR A 108 20.93 -15.03 -13.96
N SER A 109 21.06 -15.30 -12.65
CA SER A 109 19.96 -15.57 -11.71
C SER A 109 19.24 -14.33 -11.17
N GLU A 110 19.91 -13.17 -11.07
CA GLU A 110 19.29 -11.93 -10.54
C GLU A 110 18.55 -11.11 -11.60
N SER A 111 18.86 -11.35 -12.88
CA SER A 111 18.27 -10.68 -14.06
C SER A 111 16.76 -10.85 -14.25
N LYS A 112 16.11 -11.72 -13.44
CA LYS A 112 14.68 -12.04 -13.53
C LYS A 112 13.76 -11.21 -12.63
N LYS A 113 14.28 -10.27 -11.82
CA LYS A 113 13.39 -9.37 -11.05
C LYS A 113 12.66 -8.43 -12.03
N PHE A 114 11.35 -8.64 -12.20
CA PHE A 114 10.50 -7.78 -13.03
C PHE A 114 10.54 -6.34 -12.51
N SER A 115 11.26 -5.46 -13.20
CA SER A 115 11.28 -4.03 -12.89
C SER A 115 9.95 -3.35 -13.29
N GLY A 116 9.63 -2.26 -12.59
CA GLY A 116 8.44 -1.46 -12.83
C GLY A 116 7.43 -1.48 -11.69
N TYR A 117 6.45 -0.59 -11.81
CA TYR A 117 5.48 -0.33 -10.76
C TYR A 117 4.09 0.00 -11.29
N VAL A 118 3.11 -0.06 -10.37
CA VAL A 118 1.75 0.47 -10.56
C VAL A 118 1.52 1.59 -9.55
N LYS A 119 1.02 2.73 -9.99
CA LYS A 119 0.64 3.82 -9.08
C LYS A 119 -0.59 3.43 -8.27
N ILE A 120 -0.56 3.73 -6.98
CA ILE A 120 -1.71 3.52 -6.10
C ILE A 120 -2.78 4.56 -6.42
N ARG A 121 -4.01 4.10 -6.71
CA ARG A 121 -5.16 4.93 -7.05
C ARG A 121 -6.17 4.95 -5.91
N LYS A 122 -6.84 6.09 -5.68
CA LYS A 122 -7.91 6.24 -4.65
C LYS A 122 -8.99 5.16 -4.76
N PHE A 123 -9.30 4.77 -6.00
CA PHE A 123 -10.27 3.72 -6.30
C PHE A 123 -9.95 2.37 -5.65
N PHE A 124 -8.69 2.01 -5.45
CA PHE A 124 -8.32 0.74 -4.80
C PHE A 124 -8.75 0.66 -3.32
N PHE A 125 -9.17 1.78 -2.72
CA PHE A 125 -9.70 1.86 -1.35
C PHE A 125 -11.21 2.09 -1.32
N SER A 126 -11.88 2.07 -2.48
CA SER A 126 -13.33 2.23 -2.55
C SER A 126 -14.05 0.94 -2.15
N GLN A 127 -15.29 1.09 -1.67
CA GLN A 127 -16.18 -0.04 -1.40
C GLN A 127 -16.45 -0.85 -2.69
N GLU A 128 -16.55 -0.16 -3.83
CA GLU A 128 -16.75 -0.79 -5.14
C GLU A 128 -15.60 -1.75 -5.47
N PHE A 129 -14.35 -1.30 -5.37
CA PHE A 129 -13.19 -2.17 -5.57
C PHE A 129 -13.18 -3.32 -4.56
N SER A 130 -13.43 -3.05 -3.27
CA SER A 130 -13.41 -4.09 -2.24
C SER A 130 -14.42 -5.22 -2.50
N ALA A 131 -15.61 -4.87 -3.01
CA ALA A 131 -16.68 -5.82 -3.33
C ALA A 131 -16.44 -6.63 -4.62
N MET A 132 -15.49 -6.23 -5.48
CA MET A 132 -15.18 -6.94 -6.72
C MET A 132 -14.63 -8.35 -6.47
N LYS A 133 -14.95 -9.28 -7.37
CA LYS A 133 -14.39 -10.64 -7.34
C LYS A 133 -12.88 -10.59 -7.51
N ALA A 134 -12.16 -11.52 -6.90
CA ALA A 134 -10.70 -11.62 -7.02
C ALA A 134 -10.21 -11.58 -8.49
N ARG A 135 -10.93 -12.21 -9.43
CA ARG A 135 -10.59 -12.20 -10.87
C ARG A 135 -10.80 -10.84 -11.52
N GLU A 136 -11.84 -10.11 -11.13
CA GLU A 136 -12.14 -8.74 -11.60
C GLU A 136 -11.06 -7.77 -11.09
N LYS A 137 -10.66 -7.89 -9.81
CA LYS A 137 -9.54 -7.13 -9.23
C LYS A 137 -8.23 -7.36 -9.98
N ARG A 138 -7.91 -8.61 -10.33
CA ARG A 138 -6.71 -8.94 -11.14
C ARG A 138 -6.72 -8.26 -12.50
N ILE A 139 -7.87 -8.22 -13.18
CA ILE A 139 -8.01 -7.50 -14.46
C ILE A 139 -7.70 -6.02 -14.27
N LEU A 140 -8.28 -5.36 -13.27
CA LEU A 140 -8.06 -3.94 -13.00
C LEU A 140 -6.60 -3.62 -12.65
N ILE A 141 -5.94 -4.47 -11.86
CA ILE A 141 -4.51 -4.34 -11.58
C ILE A 141 -3.68 -4.50 -12.86
N CYS A 142 -4.00 -5.48 -13.72
CA CYS A 142 -3.33 -5.64 -15.00
C CYS A 142 -3.54 -4.42 -15.93
N LEU A 143 -4.75 -3.85 -15.95
CA LEU A 143 -5.03 -2.62 -16.70
C LEU A 143 -4.22 -1.43 -16.16
N ALA A 144 -4.10 -1.33 -14.83
CA ALA A 144 -3.27 -0.32 -14.19
C ALA A 144 -1.77 -0.50 -14.51
N GLN A 145 -1.27 -1.74 -14.55
CA GLN A 145 0.09 -2.05 -15.01
C GLN A 145 0.33 -1.57 -16.44
N MET A 146 -0.63 -1.78 -17.34
CA MET A 146 -0.54 -1.30 -18.72
C MET A 146 -0.58 0.24 -18.79
N ALA A 147 -1.45 0.87 -17.99
CA ALA A 147 -1.60 2.32 -17.92
C ALA A 147 -0.40 3.03 -17.26
N ASP A 148 0.38 2.36 -16.43
CA ASP A 148 1.59 2.94 -15.82
C ASP A 148 2.87 2.56 -16.56
N SER A 149 2.78 1.68 -17.56
CA SER A 149 3.91 1.27 -18.39
C SER A 149 4.36 2.39 -19.35
N LYS A 150 5.65 2.37 -19.74
CA LYS A 150 6.20 3.28 -20.77
C LYS A 150 5.44 3.17 -22.11
N ALA A 151 4.88 2.00 -22.40
CA ALA A 151 4.14 1.71 -23.62
C ALA A 151 2.76 2.41 -23.68
N ARG A 152 2.28 3.01 -22.58
CA ARG A 152 1.02 3.76 -22.56
C ARG A 152 0.94 4.84 -23.63
N LYS A 153 2.06 5.48 -24.00
CA LYS A 153 2.08 6.53 -25.03
C LYS A 153 1.49 6.06 -26.38
N PHE A 154 1.49 4.75 -26.62
CA PHE A 154 1.01 4.14 -27.85
C PHE A 154 -0.45 3.68 -27.79
N TYR A 155 -1.13 3.80 -26.64
CA TYR A 155 -2.51 3.34 -26.47
C TYR A 155 -3.40 4.43 -25.88
N LYS A 156 -4.44 4.82 -26.64
CA LYS A 156 -5.49 5.72 -26.12
C LYS A 156 -6.43 4.98 -25.16
N ASP A 157 -6.90 3.80 -25.52
CA ASP A 157 -7.86 3.02 -24.71
C ASP A 157 -7.42 1.57 -24.54
N PHE A 158 -8.15 0.81 -23.71
CA PHE A 158 -7.81 -0.58 -23.43
C PHE A 158 -8.38 -1.49 -24.52
N SER A 159 -7.53 -2.41 -24.98
CA SER A 159 -7.91 -3.47 -25.91
C SER A 159 -7.56 -4.84 -25.33
N MET A 160 -8.53 -5.74 -25.25
CA MET A 160 -8.32 -7.12 -24.88
C MET A 160 -8.55 -8.04 -26.07
N ASN A 161 -7.62 -8.97 -26.30
CA ASN A 161 -7.78 -10.03 -27.29
C ASN A 161 -7.51 -11.38 -26.62
N LEU A 162 -8.56 -12.19 -26.48
CA LEU A 162 -8.49 -13.50 -25.84
C LEU A 162 -7.95 -14.61 -26.76
N LEU A 163 -7.94 -14.38 -28.08
CA LEU A 163 -7.45 -15.34 -29.07
C LEU A 163 -5.95 -15.24 -29.31
N LYS A 164 -5.30 -14.15 -28.86
CA LYS A 164 -3.85 -13.96 -29.01
C LYS A 164 -3.10 -15.14 -28.34
N PRO A 165 -2.10 -15.73 -29.02
CA PRO A 165 -1.22 -16.72 -28.39
C PRO A 165 -0.62 -16.16 -27.09
N ASN A 166 -0.61 -16.96 -26.03
CA ASN A 166 -0.15 -16.55 -24.70
C ASN A 166 -0.83 -15.27 -24.17
N SER A 167 -2.13 -15.08 -24.46
CA SER A 167 -2.91 -13.93 -24.02
C SER A 167 -2.72 -13.66 -22.51
N ILE A 168 -2.28 -12.45 -22.19
CA ILE A 168 -2.09 -11.98 -20.81
C ILE A 168 -3.41 -12.10 -20.03
N TRP A 169 -4.54 -11.85 -20.70
CA TRP A 169 -5.88 -11.89 -20.09
C TRP A 169 -6.26 -13.29 -19.60
N LEU A 170 -5.88 -14.34 -20.32
CA LEU A 170 -6.09 -15.72 -19.88
C LEU A 170 -5.22 -16.08 -18.67
N LYS A 171 -3.98 -15.57 -18.63
CA LYS A 171 -3.09 -15.73 -17.46
C LYS A 171 -3.62 -15.01 -16.23
N VAL A 172 -4.06 -13.76 -16.38
CA VAL A 172 -4.64 -12.93 -15.31
C VAL A 172 -5.91 -13.55 -14.72
N LEU A 173 -6.77 -14.09 -15.59
CA LEU A 173 -7.99 -14.80 -15.19
C LEU A 173 -7.73 -16.22 -14.67
N ASN A 174 -6.49 -16.71 -14.80
CA ASN A 174 -6.07 -18.07 -14.48
C ASN A 174 -6.97 -19.14 -15.10
N THR A 175 -7.19 -19.04 -16.41
CA THR A 175 -8.05 -19.97 -17.16
C THR A 175 -7.47 -20.24 -18.56
N LYS A 176 -7.59 -21.49 -19.02
CA LYS A 176 -7.32 -21.86 -20.42
C LYS A 176 -8.54 -21.69 -21.32
N ASN A 177 -9.74 -21.60 -20.74
CA ASN A 177 -11.00 -21.54 -21.49
C ASN A 177 -11.32 -20.11 -21.93
N LYS A 178 -11.25 -19.87 -23.25
CA LYS A 178 -11.52 -18.58 -23.89
C LYS A 178 -12.98 -18.13 -23.74
N TYR A 179 -13.95 -19.04 -23.77
CA TYR A 179 -15.36 -18.73 -23.61
C TYR A 179 -15.68 -18.32 -22.18
N TYR A 180 -15.09 -19.02 -21.21
CA TYR A 180 -15.21 -18.64 -19.80
C TYR A 180 -14.60 -17.25 -19.54
N ALA A 181 -13.42 -16.97 -20.12
CA ALA A 181 -12.79 -15.66 -20.02
C ALA A 181 -13.65 -14.56 -20.67
N LYS A 182 -14.20 -14.83 -21.85
CA LYS A 182 -15.13 -13.94 -22.57
C LYS A 182 -16.33 -13.59 -21.68
N TYR A 183 -17.04 -14.61 -21.18
CA TYR A 183 -18.20 -14.44 -20.29
C TYR A 183 -17.86 -13.65 -19.02
N THR A 184 -16.68 -13.90 -18.44
CA THR A 184 -16.23 -13.17 -17.24
C THR A 184 -16.02 -11.68 -17.52
N ILE A 185 -15.40 -11.33 -18.65
CA ILE A 185 -15.16 -9.94 -19.03
C ILE A 185 -16.46 -9.23 -19.40
N GLU A 186 -17.33 -9.86 -20.19
CA GLU A 186 -18.65 -9.31 -20.55
C GLU A 186 -19.48 -8.99 -19.30
N ASN A 187 -19.54 -9.91 -18.34
CA ASN A 187 -20.25 -9.67 -17.10
C ASN A 187 -19.61 -8.58 -16.24
N MET A 188 -18.29 -8.50 -16.18
CA MET A 188 -17.60 -7.46 -15.44
C MET A 188 -17.92 -6.07 -16.04
N ILE A 189 -17.79 -5.90 -17.35
CA ILE A 189 -18.10 -4.63 -18.03
C ILE A 189 -19.59 -4.27 -17.83
N LYS A 190 -20.50 -5.25 -17.98
CA LYS A 190 -21.95 -5.04 -17.78
C LYS A 190 -22.33 -4.72 -16.33
N LYS A 191 -21.64 -5.31 -15.36
CA LYS A 191 -21.90 -5.10 -13.92
C LYS A 191 -21.43 -3.73 -13.46
N TYR A 192 -20.28 -3.27 -13.95
CA TYR A 192 -19.67 -1.99 -13.57
C TYR A 192 -19.72 -0.97 -14.71
N LYS A 193 -20.91 -0.76 -15.31
CA LYS A 193 -21.11 0.18 -16.43
C LYS A 193 -20.73 1.63 -16.11
N GLY A 194 -20.82 2.04 -14.84
CA GLY A 194 -20.36 3.35 -14.41
C GLY A 194 -18.84 3.51 -14.44
N LEU A 195 -18.10 2.39 -14.42
CA LEU A 195 -16.63 2.35 -14.43
C LEU A 195 -16.05 2.15 -15.84
N PHE A 196 -16.78 1.45 -16.71
CA PHE A 196 -16.36 1.08 -18.06
C PHE A 196 -17.26 1.67 -19.14
N ILE A 197 -16.66 2.43 -20.05
CA ILE A 197 -17.32 2.85 -21.30
C ILE A 197 -16.96 1.81 -22.36
N ASP A 198 -17.91 0.95 -22.72
CA ASP A 198 -17.70 -0.15 -23.66
C ASP A 198 -17.89 0.32 -25.12
N ASN A 199 -16.81 0.26 -25.89
CA ASN A 199 -16.79 0.61 -27.32
C ASN A 199 -16.52 -0.65 -28.16
N SER A 200 -16.75 -1.85 -27.61
CA SER A 200 -16.38 -3.11 -28.25
C SER A 200 -17.13 -3.35 -29.55
N GLU A 201 -18.44 -3.09 -29.60
CA GLU A 201 -19.27 -3.34 -30.78
C GLU A 201 -18.86 -2.47 -31.96
N GLU A 202 -18.77 -1.16 -31.75
CA GLU A 202 -18.33 -0.19 -32.77
C GLU A 202 -16.95 -0.56 -33.37
N LYS A 203 -16.01 -1.01 -32.52
CA LYS A 203 -14.68 -1.45 -32.99
C LYS A 203 -14.71 -2.80 -33.70
N ARG A 204 -15.60 -3.72 -33.31
CA ARG A 204 -15.75 -5.02 -33.98
C ARG A 204 -16.37 -4.85 -35.37
N GLU A 205 -17.29 -3.92 -35.56
CA GLU A 205 -17.87 -3.62 -36.88
C GLU A 205 -16.79 -3.23 -37.89
N LYS A 206 -15.86 -2.36 -37.46
CA LYS A 206 -14.73 -1.86 -38.27
C LYS A 206 -13.56 -2.87 -38.44
N ASP A 207 -13.57 -3.98 -37.69
CA ASP A 207 -12.52 -5.01 -37.77
C ASP A 207 -12.72 -5.91 -39.01
N ILE A 208 -11.66 -6.31 -39.70
CA ILE A 208 -11.74 -7.17 -40.90
C ILE A 208 -11.74 -8.67 -40.53
N ALA A 209 -11.41 -9.01 -39.27
CA ALA A 209 -11.36 -10.40 -38.82
C ALA A 209 -12.73 -11.11 -38.91
N PRO A 210 -12.78 -12.46 -39.00
CA PRO A 210 -14.05 -13.21 -39.00
C PRO A 210 -14.92 -12.91 -37.78
N SER A 211 -16.25 -12.89 -37.94
CA SER A 211 -17.23 -12.60 -36.86
C SER A 211 -17.02 -13.45 -35.61
N LYS A 212 -16.74 -14.74 -35.79
CA LYS A 212 -16.40 -15.69 -34.72
C LYS A 212 -15.18 -15.25 -33.90
N ASN A 213 -14.23 -14.55 -34.50
CA ASN A 213 -13.02 -14.05 -33.84
C ASN A 213 -13.23 -12.68 -33.21
N LYS A 214 -14.01 -11.80 -33.86
CA LYS A 214 -14.35 -10.46 -33.37
C LYS A 214 -14.98 -10.51 -31.97
N ALA A 215 -15.81 -11.52 -31.69
CA ALA A 215 -16.49 -11.70 -30.41
C ALA A 215 -15.57 -11.93 -29.20
N PHE A 216 -14.27 -12.19 -29.42
CA PHE A 216 -13.26 -12.36 -28.37
C PHE A 216 -12.35 -11.13 -28.19
N LYS A 217 -12.67 -10.05 -28.91
CA LYS A 217 -11.99 -8.75 -28.79
C LYS A 217 -12.89 -7.77 -28.03
N PHE A 218 -12.31 -7.13 -27.04
CA PHE A 218 -12.96 -6.10 -26.22
C PHE A 218 -12.20 -4.79 -26.34
N TYR A 219 -12.94 -3.70 -26.42
CA TYR A 219 -12.42 -2.35 -26.45
C TYR A 219 -13.23 -1.49 -25.51
N PHE A 220 -12.60 -0.96 -24.49
CA PHE A 220 -13.31 -0.16 -23.48
C PHE A 220 -12.38 0.89 -22.88
N HIS A 221 -13.01 1.89 -22.30
CA HIS A 221 -12.35 2.96 -21.56
C HIS A 221 -12.65 2.81 -20.07
N CYS A 222 -11.66 3.08 -19.23
CA CYS A 222 -11.81 3.11 -17.77
C CYS A 222 -11.04 4.29 -17.20
N GLU A 223 -11.75 5.39 -16.97
CA GLU A 223 -11.16 6.68 -16.61
C GLU A 223 -10.38 6.60 -15.28
N VAL A 224 -10.96 5.90 -14.31
CA VAL A 224 -10.44 5.72 -12.96
C VAL A 224 -9.07 5.02 -12.94
N ILE A 225 -8.80 4.17 -13.93
CA ILE A 225 -7.51 3.48 -14.09
C ILE A 225 -6.56 4.28 -15.00
N LYS A 226 -7.10 4.89 -16.07
CA LYS A 226 -6.31 5.62 -17.05
C LYS A 226 -5.69 6.88 -16.44
N ASN A 227 -6.41 7.64 -15.64
CA ASN A 227 -5.88 8.86 -15.08
C ASN A 227 -4.77 8.56 -14.06
N SER A 228 -3.62 9.23 -14.21
CA SER A 228 -2.56 9.12 -13.22
C SER A 228 -3.08 9.73 -11.92
N PRO A 229 -2.93 9.05 -10.77
CA PRO A 229 -3.28 9.67 -9.49
C PRO A 229 -2.45 10.94 -9.31
N LYS A 230 -3.09 11.99 -8.79
CA LYS A 230 -2.42 13.23 -8.39
C LYS A 230 -1.87 13.06 -6.97
N ASP A 231 -0.77 13.73 -6.65
CA ASP A 231 -0.18 13.64 -5.30
C ASP A 231 -1.16 14.10 -4.21
N ASN A 232 -2.06 15.03 -4.53
CA ASN A 232 -3.13 15.47 -3.62
C ASN A 232 -4.11 14.34 -3.25
N ASP A 233 -4.41 13.40 -4.17
CA ASP A 233 -5.37 12.32 -3.93
C ASP A 233 -4.88 11.38 -2.82
N VAL A 234 -3.56 11.18 -2.76
CA VAL A 234 -2.90 10.36 -1.74
C VAL A 234 -2.94 11.04 -0.37
N MET A 235 -2.75 12.37 -0.34
CA MET A 235 -2.81 13.15 0.90
C MET A 235 -4.22 13.18 1.48
N GLU A 236 -5.24 13.35 0.63
CA GLU A 236 -6.64 13.34 1.05
C GLU A 236 -7.03 12.00 1.68
N LEU A 237 -6.58 10.89 1.09
CA LEU A 237 -6.85 9.57 1.62
C LEU A 237 -6.28 9.42 3.05
N VAL A 238 -5.01 9.79 3.26
CA VAL A 238 -4.38 9.72 4.60
C VAL A 238 -5.13 10.57 5.62
N LYS A 239 -5.51 11.80 5.24
CA LYS A 239 -6.27 12.72 6.10
C LYS A 239 -7.64 12.13 6.45
N SER A 240 -8.36 11.58 5.46
CA SER A 240 -9.69 11.01 5.67
C SER A 240 -9.67 9.81 6.62
N THR A 241 -8.62 8.98 6.56
CA THR A 241 -8.47 7.79 7.41
C THR A 241 -7.96 8.12 8.82
N ASN A 242 -7.29 9.26 9.03
CA ASN A 242 -6.63 9.62 10.30
C ASN A 242 -7.00 11.05 10.74
N LYS A 243 -8.30 11.35 10.80
CA LYS A 243 -8.81 12.70 11.11
C LYS A 243 -8.35 13.21 12.49
N LYS A 244 -8.44 12.36 13.52
CA LYS A 244 -8.05 12.72 14.88
C LYS A 244 -6.56 13.05 14.98
N GLU A 245 -5.71 12.23 14.36
CA GLU A 245 -4.26 12.47 14.31
C GLU A 245 -3.91 13.75 13.56
N TYR A 246 -4.63 14.04 12.46
CA TYR A 246 -4.47 15.30 11.72
C TYR A 246 -4.80 16.52 12.58
N GLU A 247 -5.91 16.47 13.32
CA GLU A 247 -6.34 17.55 14.23
C GLU A 247 -5.34 17.76 15.37
N LEU A 248 -4.86 16.68 16.00
CA LEU A 248 -3.82 16.74 17.02
C LEU A 248 -2.57 17.47 16.50
N ILE A 249 -2.07 17.06 15.33
CA ILE A 249 -0.89 17.66 14.72
C ILE A 249 -1.14 19.13 14.41
N LYS A 250 -2.31 19.48 13.87
CA LYS A 250 -2.66 20.87 13.58
C LYS A 250 -2.67 21.73 14.83
N ASN A 251 -3.37 21.31 15.87
CA ASN A 251 -3.44 22.04 17.14
C ASN A 251 -2.05 22.27 17.74
N LYS A 252 -1.16 21.27 17.69
CA LYS A 252 0.21 21.38 18.20
C LYS A 252 1.10 22.30 17.37
N ILE A 253 0.96 22.27 16.04
CA ILE A 253 1.67 23.16 15.12
C ILE A 253 1.25 24.61 15.35
N ASP A 254 -0.05 24.84 15.45
CA ASP A 254 -0.63 26.18 15.62
C ASP A 254 -0.23 26.76 16.99
N PHE A 255 -0.31 25.97 18.07
CA PHE A 255 0.16 26.37 19.40
C PHE A 255 1.67 26.69 19.46
N ALA A 256 2.49 25.96 18.69
CA ALA A 256 3.93 26.15 18.66
C ALA A 256 4.39 27.23 17.66
N GLU A 257 3.46 27.83 16.91
CA GLU A 257 3.71 28.84 15.87
C GLU A 257 4.69 28.36 14.79
N VAL A 258 4.60 27.07 14.44
CA VAL A 258 5.46 26.44 13.42
C VAL A 258 4.72 26.37 12.08
N THR A 259 5.43 26.51 10.97
CA THR A 259 4.83 26.25 9.64
C THR A 259 5.40 24.96 9.04
N LEU A 260 4.53 24.00 8.73
CA LEU A 260 4.88 22.74 8.06
C LEU A 260 4.14 22.58 6.73
N SER A 261 4.83 22.06 5.72
CA SER A 261 4.22 21.72 4.44
C SER A 261 3.24 20.53 4.58
N LYS A 262 2.29 20.41 3.64
CA LYS A 262 1.33 19.29 3.61
C LYS A 262 2.00 17.91 3.65
N GLN A 263 3.13 17.76 2.96
CA GLN A 263 3.92 16.53 2.98
C GLN A 263 4.50 16.24 4.37
N LYS A 264 5.05 17.24 5.07
CA LYS A 264 5.60 17.05 6.42
C LYS A 264 4.51 16.65 7.42
N ILE A 265 3.36 17.32 7.37
CA ILE A 265 2.19 16.96 8.19
C ILE A 265 1.78 15.51 7.94
N MET A 266 1.74 15.08 6.67
CA MET A 266 1.41 13.70 6.31
C MET A 266 2.42 12.68 6.87
N HIS A 267 3.72 12.98 6.87
CA HIS A 267 4.73 12.11 7.48
C HIS A 267 4.51 11.97 8.99
N LEU A 268 4.20 13.08 9.69
CA LEU A 268 3.88 13.05 11.11
C LEU A 268 2.66 12.19 11.41
N ILE A 269 1.57 12.36 10.66
CA ILE A 269 0.34 11.55 10.83
C ILE A 269 0.71 10.07 10.77
N ARG A 270 1.52 9.66 9.80
CA ARG A 270 1.88 8.25 9.62
C ARG A 270 2.73 7.70 10.76
N SER A 271 3.73 8.46 11.20
CA SER A 271 4.60 8.02 12.30
C SER A 271 3.84 7.78 13.60
N ILE A 272 2.74 8.52 13.82
CA ILE A 272 1.92 8.39 15.03
C ILE A 272 0.65 7.53 14.85
N ALA A 273 0.16 7.35 13.61
CA ALA A 273 -1.12 6.68 13.34
C ALA A 273 -1.18 5.24 13.87
N ASN A 274 -0.02 4.62 14.05
CA ASN A 274 0.13 3.22 14.46
C ASN A 274 0.38 3.05 15.97
N ILE A 275 0.63 4.14 16.70
CA ILE A 275 0.74 4.11 18.16
C ILE A 275 -0.66 3.85 18.74
N LYS A 276 -0.79 2.95 19.72
CA LYS A 276 -2.10 2.60 20.29
C LYS A 276 -2.56 3.65 21.28
N GLU A 277 -1.69 3.98 22.23
CA GLU A 277 -1.97 4.85 23.34
C GLU A 277 -1.95 6.32 22.88
N TRP A 278 -3.05 7.04 23.15
CA TRP A 278 -3.20 8.41 22.67
C TRP A 278 -2.16 9.36 23.28
N PHE A 279 -1.88 9.24 24.58
CA PHE A 279 -0.88 10.08 25.26
C PHE A 279 0.53 9.93 24.66
N LEU A 280 0.89 8.73 24.16
CA LEU A 280 2.17 8.51 23.46
C LEU A 280 2.19 9.25 22.12
N LYS A 281 1.07 9.29 21.38
CA LYS A 281 0.96 10.11 20.17
C LYS A 281 1.21 11.58 20.49
N GLU A 282 0.56 12.10 21.52
CA GLU A 282 0.72 13.50 21.93
C GLU A 282 2.17 13.81 22.29
N ARG A 283 2.82 12.95 23.06
CA ARG A 283 4.24 13.09 23.45
C ARG A 283 5.15 13.11 22.22
N VAL A 284 4.99 12.16 21.29
CA VAL A 284 5.78 12.10 20.05
C VAL A 284 5.59 13.38 19.22
N VAL A 285 4.33 13.79 18.99
CA VAL A 285 4.03 15.01 18.23
C VAL A 285 4.67 16.22 18.88
N GLN A 286 4.55 16.35 20.21
CA GLN A 286 5.14 17.46 20.95
C GLN A 286 6.65 17.53 20.78
N LEU A 287 7.37 16.40 20.90
CA LEU A 287 8.82 16.35 20.74
C LEU A 287 9.25 16.79 19.33
N ILE A 288 8.56 16.29 18.29
CA ILE A 288 8.91 16.62 16.91
C ILE A 288 8.57 18.09 16.59
N VAL A 289 7.41 18.58 17.02
CA VAL A 289 7.01 19.99 16.83
C VAL A 289 7.95 20.93 17.59
N ASN A 290 8.37 20.59 18.81
CA ASN A 290 9.35 21.37 19.56
C ASN A 290 10.70 21.46 18.83
N LYS A 291 11.17 20.37 18.20
CA LYS A 291 12.39 20.43 17.36
C LYS A 291 12.19 21.37 16.18
N PHE A 292 11.02 21.36 15.52
CA PHE A 292 10.74 22.32 14.45
C PHE A 292 10.68 23.77 14.94
N ARG A 293 10.07 24.02 16.11
CA ARG A 293 10.07 25.34 16.75
C ARG A 293 11.50 25.81 17.04
N ALA A 294 12.34 24.93 17.58
CA ALA A 294 13.76 25.23 17.82
C ALA A 294 14.51 25.60 16.54
N ILE A 295 14.21 24.95 15.42
CA ILE A 295 14.83 25.25 14.12
C ILE A 295 14.30 26.58 13.55
N GLN A 296 12.97 26.78 13.51
CA GLN A 296 12.34 27.92 12.83
C GLN A 296 12.39 29.20 13.66
N VAL A 297 12.11 29.11 14.95
CA VAL A 297 12.01 30.27 15.86
C VAL A 297 13.35 30.55 16.52
N HIS A 298 13.97 29.52 17.11
CA HIS A 298 15.23 29.67 17.87
C HIS A 298 16.49 29.50 17.02
N ARG A 299 16.37 29.37 15.69
CA ARG A 299 17.48 29.27 14.71
C ARG A 299 18.54 28.21 15.08
N SER A 300 18.10 27.08 15.64
CA SER A 300 18.98 25.94 15.92
C SER A 300 19.70 25.47 14.65
N ARG A 301 21.02 25.22 14.74
CA ARG A 301 21.87 24.85 13.59
C ARG A 301 21.60 23.43 13.05
N GLU A 302 20.98 22.56 13.84
CA GLU A 302 20.71 21.18 13.44
C GLU A 302 19.35 21.00 12.76
N ALA A 303 19.36 21.00 11.43
CA ALA A 303 18.17 20.70 10.63
C ALA A 303 17.83 19.20 10.62
N ILE A 304 16.54 18.89 10.49
CA ILE A 304 16.07 17.52 10.26
C ILE A 304 16.36 17.14 8.80
N LYS A 305 17.34 16.25 8.57
CA LYS A 305 17.71 15.74 7.23
C LYS A 305 16.60 14.92 6.58
N SER A 306 15.96 14.03 7.36
CA SER A 306 14.85 13.18 6.91
C SER A 306 13.81 13.10 8.02
N LEU A 307 12.62 13.66 7.78
CA LEU A 307 11.53 13.66 8.75
C LEU A 307 11.04 12.24 9.07
N PRO A 308 10.84 11.33 8.10
CA PRO A 308 10.46 9.94 8.40
C PRO A 308 11.47 9.25 9.33
N ALA A 309 12.77 9.39 9.05
CA ALA A 309 13.81 8.78 9.88
C ALA A 309 13.84 9.38 11.30
N TYR A 310 13.79 10.71 11.40
CA TYR A 310 13.77 11.40 12.69
C TYR A 310 12.54 11.03 13.52
N ALA A 311 11.36 11.02 12.91
CA ALA A 311 10.12 10.64 13.59
C ALA A 311 10.18 9.17 14.06
N SER A 312 10.72 8.26 13.25
CA SER A 312 10.92 6.85 13.61
C SER A 312 11.80 6.72 14.87
N CYS A 313 12.92 7.46 14.93
CA CYS A 313 13.80 7.48 16.10
C CYS A 313 13.10 8.02 17.35
N VAL A 314 12.35 9.13 17.22
CA VAL A 314 11.61 9.72 18.35
C VAL A 314 10.55 8.73 18.85
N VAL A 315 9.78 8.11 17.95
CA VAL A 315 8.76 7.13 18.36
C VAL A 315 9.43 5.94 19.05
N LYS A 316 10.51 5.40 18.48
CA LYS A 316 11.24 4.27 19.08
C LYS A 316 11.69 4.59 20.51
N SER A 317 12.33 5.74 20.71
CA SER A 317 12.78 6.20 22.04
C SER A 317 11.62 6.32 23.02
N VAL A 318 10.51 6.97 22.63
CA VAL A 318 9.32 7.12 23.50
C VAL A 318 8.68 5.76 23.82
N MET A 319 8.62 4.84 22.87
CA MET A 319 8.06 3.50 23.07
C MET A 319 8.94 2.63 23.96
N GLU A 320 10.27 2.74 23.85
CA GLU A 320 11.23 2.03 24.71
C GLU A 320 11.15 2.53 26.15
N GLU A 321 11.13 3.85 26.36
CA GLU A 321 10.91 4.45 27.68
C GLU A 321 9.61 3.95 28.31
N TYR A 322 8.51 3.93 27.55
CA TYR A 322 7.23 3.45 28.04
C TYR A 322 7.24 1.96 28.40
N LYS A 323 7.88 1.13 27.58
CA LYS A 323 8.04 -0.30 27.88
C LYS A 323 8.82 -0.51 29.18
N ASN A 324 9.93 0.20 29.35
CA ASN A 324 10.75 0.12 30.57
C ASN A 324 9.94 0.52 31.81
N LEU A 325 9.21 1.64 31.74
CA LEU A 325 8.32 2.08 32.82
C LEU A 325 7.28 1.03 33.19
N LYS A 326 6.65 0.39 32.18
CA LYS A 326 5.64 -0.65 32.42
C LYS A 326 6.25 -1.87 33.11
N THR A 327 7.43 -2.31 32.69
CA THR A 327 8.15 -3.43 33.31
C THR A 327 8.54 -3.10 34.76
N THR A 328 9.01 -1.88 35.04
CA THR A 328 9.30 -1.45 36.41
C THR A 328 8.06 -1.42 37.29
N MET A 329 6.92 -0.95 36.77
CA MET A 329 5.64 -0.97 37.50
C MET A 329 5.16 -2.39 37.80
N GLU A 330 5.26 -3.30 36.83
CA GLU A 330 4.90 -4.72 37.00
C GLU A 330 5.78 -5.39 38.07
N LEU A 331 7.10 -5.17 38.03
CA LEU A 331 8.03 -5.68 39.05
C LEU A 331 7.71 -5.13 40.45
N ASN A 332 7.44 -3.83 40.57
CA ASN A 332 7.09 -3.22 41.84
C ASN A 332 5.74 -3.74 42.39
N SER A 333 4.78 -4.03 41.51
CA SER A 333 3.49 -4.62 41.92
C SER A 333 3.64 -6.06 42.41
N LEU A 334 4.50 -6.86 41.78
CA LEU A 334 4.82 -8.21 42.24
C LEU A 334 5.49 -8.19 43.62
N HIS A 335 6.42 -7.28 43.84
CA HIS A 335 7.07 -7.12 45.15
C HIS A 335 6.11 -6.67 46.26
N SER A 336 5.09 -5.86 45.96
CA SER A 336 4.06 -5.53 46.95
C SER A 336 3.17 -6.73 47.29
N TYR A 337 2.87 -7.61 46.34
CA TYR A 337 2.11 -8.84 46.61
C TYR A 337 2.92 -9.87 47.41
N GLU A 338 4.21 -10.03 47.13
CA GLU A 338 5.08 -10.89 47.92
C GLU A 338 5.17 -10.40 49.37
N LEU A 339 5.24 -9.08 49.60
CA LEU A 339 5.23 -8.54 50.96
C LEU A 339 3.89 -8.74 51.67
N GLU A 340 2.75 -8.65 50.98
CA GLU A 340 1.42 -8.88 51.58
C GLU A 340 1.11 -10.36 51.89
N GLU A 341 1.77 -11.33 51.23
CA GLU A 341 1.64 -12.77 51.57
C GLU A 341 2.49 -13.19 52.79
N TYR A 342 3.44 -12.35 53.23
CA TYR A 342 4.32 -12.61 54.38
C TYR A 342 3.95 -11.81 55.64
N PHE A 343 2.79 -11.13 55.68
CA PHE A 343 2.28 -10.43 56.88
C PHE A 343 0.94 -10.97 57.39
#